data_AF-A0A3G9IDJ9-F1
#
_entry.id   AF-A0A3G9IDJ9-F1
#
_cell.length_a   1.000
_cell.length_b   1.000
_cell.length_c   1.000
_cell.angle_alpha   90.00
_cell.angle_beta   90.00
_cell.angle_gamma   90.00
#
_symmetry.space_group_name_H-M   'P 1'
#
loop_
_entity.id
_entity.type
_entity.pdbx_description
1 polymer ?
#
loop_
_entity_poly.entity_id
_entity_poly.type
_entity_poly.pdbx_seq_one_letter_code
_entity_poly.pdbx_strand_id
1 'polypeptide(L)'
;MPGTLALQERYASLTDPIPELRAAVTAAREWADRVFVINGSARRTQASPGPFDERAVPFDEALFTALTGPDVARIRSTDQRLATELWATVGSAPDLADALASKPWQVSVDYHDAPTGVAWWVIRYAS
;
A
#
# COMPACT_ATOMS: atom_id res chain seq x y z
N MET A 1 -8.85 1.04 -12.55
CA MET A 1 -7.50 1.31 -13.11
C MET A 1 -6.52 0.47 -12.30
N PRO A 2 -5.67 -0.39 -12.89
CA PRO A 2 -4.72 -1.15 -12.11
C PRO A 2 -3.63 -0.20 -11.58
N GLY A 3 -3.48 -0.10 -10.26
CA GLY A 3 -2.61 0.86 -9.57
C GLY A 3 -1.10 0.73 -9.88
N THR A 4 -0.69 -0.33 -10.55
CA THR A 4 0.73 -0.62 -10.85
C THR A 4 1.31 0.20 -12.02
N LEU A 5 0.50 0.96 -12.76
CA LEU A 5 1.00 1.73 -13.92
C LEU A 5 2.09 2.73 -13.51
N ALA A 6 2.00 3.38 -12.35
CA ALA A 6 2.98 4.37 -11.89
C ALA A 6 4.42 3.83 -11.75
N LEU A 7 4.59 2.50 -11.67
CA LEU A 7 5.89 1.85 -11.50
C LEU A 7 6.56 1.44 -12.82
N GLN A 8 5.88 1.55 -13.96
CA GLN A 8 6.47 1.18 -15.25
C GLN A 8 7.39 2.27 -15.78
N GLU A 9 8.49 1.90 -16.44
CA GLU A 9 9.46 2.84 -17.02
C GLU A 9 8.81 3.89 -17.95
N ARG A 10 7.77 3.50 -18.69
CA ARG A 10 7.05 4.42 -19.60
C ARG A 10 6.31 5.57 -18.89
N TYR A 11 6.18 5.51 -17.56
CA TYR A 11 5.64 6.58 -16.73
C TYR A 11 6.72 7.19 -15.82
N ALA A 12 8.00 6.90 -16.05
CA ALA A 12 9.10 7.61 -15.42
C ALA A 12 9.10 9.06 -15.93
N SER A 13 8.78 10.00 -15.03
CA SER A 13 8.97 11.42 -15.26
C SER A 13 10.48 11.75 -15.30
N LEU A 14 10.86 12.86 -15.95
CA LEU A 14 12.22 13.41 -15.87
C LEU A 14 12.63 13.72 -14.42
N THR A 15 11.66 13.90 -13.54
CA THR A 15 11.82 13.96 -12.08
C THR A 15 10.88 12.95 -11.45
N ASP A 16 11.44 11.88 -10.90
CA ASP A 16 10.67 10.87 -10.14
C ASP A 16 10.14 11.52 -8.86
N PRO A 17 8.81 11.62 -8.65
CA PRO A 17 8.28 12.26 -7.45
C PRO A 17 8.37 11.37 -6.19
N ILE A 18 8.77 10.10 -6.35
CA ILE A 18 8.81 9.09 -5.28
C ILE A 18 9.99 8.10 -5.45
N PRO A 19 11.24 8.59 -5.57
CA PRO A 19 12.39 7.75 -5.90
C PRO A 19 12.70 6.69 -4.83
N GLU A 20 12.46 6.98 -3.56
CA GLU A 20 12.64 6.06 -2.44
C GLU A 20 11.65 4.88 -2.52
N LEU A 21 10.39 5.14 -2.89
CA LEU A 21 9.41 4.07 -3.10
C LEU A 21 9.84 3.17 -4.26
N ARG A 22 10.30 3.74 -5.37
CA ARG A 22 10.78 2.97 -6.52
C ARG A 22 12.00 2.10 -6.16
N ALA A 23 12.94 2.66 -5.40
CA ALA A 23 14.10 1.93 -4.93
C ALA A 23 13.69 0.75 -4.02
N ALA A 24 12.79 0.98 -3.06
CA ALA A 24 12.28 -0.05 -2.17
C ALA A 24 11.56 -1.18 -2.93
N VAL A 25 10.71 -0.85 -3.90
CA VAL A 25 10.04 -1.86 -4.75
C VAL A 25 11.04 -2.63 -5.61
N THR A 26 12.02 -1.95 -6.21
CA THR A 26 13.05 -2.60 -7.04
C THR A 26 13.87 -3.58 -6.20
N ALA A 27 14.33 -3.16 -5.02
CA ALA A 27 15.05 -4.02 -4.09
C ALA A 27 14.18 -5.22 -3.66
N ALA A 28 12.88 -5.02 -3.42
CA ALA A 28 11.96 -6.10 -3.04
C ALA A 28 11.83 -7.18 -4.12
N ARG A 29 11.87 -6.81 -5.40
CA ARG A 29 11.72 -7.76 -6.52
C ARG A 29 12.87 -8.76 -6.64
N GLU A 30 14.02 -8.49 -6.06
CA GLU A 30 15.18 -9.38 -6.17
C GLU A 30 15.06 -10.63 -5.27
N TRP A 31 14.25 -10.58 -4.22
CA TRP A 31 14.15 -11.66 -3.23
C TRP A 31 12.71 -12.08 -2.90
N ALA A 32 11.69 -11.35 -3.34
CA ALA A 32 10.30 -11.67 -3.03
C ALA A 32 9.73 -12.77 -3.95
N ASP A 33 9.30 -13.89 -3.35
CA ASP A 33 8.57 -14.95 -4.06
C ASP A 33 7.19 -14.48 -4.57
N ARG A 34 6.55 -13.57 -3.83
CA ARG A 34 5.21 -13.03 -4.12
C ARG A 34 5.15 -11.55 -3.76
N VAL A 35 4.42 -10.78 -4.57
CA VAL A 35 4.17 -9.36 -4.34
C VAL A 35 2.67 -9.11 -4.41
N PHE A 36 2.15 -8.39 -3.41
CA PHE A 36 0.78 -7.90 -3.38
C PHE A 36 0.81 -6.38 -3.49
N VAL A 37 -0.06 -5.82 -4.33
CA VAL A 37 -0.15 -4.37 -4.52
C VAL A 37 -1.42 -3.88 -3.83
N ILE A 38 -1.22 -3.06 -2.80
CA ILE A 38 -2.23 -2.36 -2.01
C ILE A 38 -1.74 -0.92 -1.89
N ASN A 39 -2.61 0.06 -2.10
CA ASN A 39 -2.28 1.48 -1.86
C ASN A 39 -3.27 2.12 -0.91
N GLY A 40 -2.79 3.09 -0.13
CA GLY A 40 -3.63 3.92 0.70
C GLY A 40 -4.44 4.95 -0.10
N SER A 41 -5.16 5.79 0.62
CA SER A 41 -6.03 6.83 0.11
C SER A 41 -5.27 7.85 -0.74
N ALA A 42 -5.89 8.29 -1.83
CA ALA A 42 -5.43 9.43 -2.63
C ALA A 42 -6.16 10.73 -2.28
N ARG A 43 -6.73 10.82 -1.07
CA ARG A 43 -7.58 11.93 -0.58
C ARG A 43 -7.15 12.49 0.79
N ARG A 44 -5.89 12.25 1.21
CA ARG A 44 -5.38 12.61 2.55
C ARG A 44 -5.29 14.10 2.84
N THR A 45 -5.03 14.92 1.83
CA THR A 45 -4.74 16.35 1.97
C THR A 45 -5.35 17.14 0.82
N GLN A 46 -5.35 18.47 0.90
CA GLN A 46 -5.75 19.32 -0.23
C GLN A 46 -4.81 19.21 -1.43
N ALA A 47 -3.56 18.79 -1.22
CA ALA A 47 -2.58 18.56 -2.27
C ALA A 47 -2.66 17.15 -2.88
N SER A 48 -3.51 16.28 -2.33
CA SER A 48 -3.70 14.93 -2.85
C SER A 48 -4.39 14.95 -4.22
N PRO A 49 -4.22 13.91 -5.06
CA PRO A 49 -4.82 13.87 -6.39
C PRO A 49 -6.36 13.91 -6.38
N GLY A 50 -6.98 13.32 -5.36
CA GLY A 50 -8.43 13.35 -5.17
C GLY A 50 -8.88 14.45 -4.21
N PRO A 51 -10.19 14.79 -4.19
CA PRO A 51 -10.75 15.74 -3.21
C PRO A 51 -10.43 15.31 -1.78
N PHE A 52 -10.05 16.27 -0.92
CA PHE A 52 -9.79 15.99 0.50
C PHE A 52 -10.98 15.30 1.17
N ASP A 53 -10.69 14.26 1.93
CA ASP A 53 -11.66 13.51 2.73
C ASP A 53 -11.03 13.19 4.10
N GLU A 54 -11.65 13.66 5.18
CA GLU A 54 -11.13 13.50 6.54
C GLU A 54 -10.99 12.03 6.97
N ARG A 55 -11.72 11.12 6.32
CA ARG A 55 -11.68 9.67 6.60
C ARG A 55 -10.42 9.01 6.05
N ALA A 56 -9.67 9.70 5.18
CA ALA A 56 -8.48 9.16 4.52
C ALA A 56 -7.38 8.76 5.50
N VAL A 57 -7.03 9.64 6.45
CA VAL A 57 -5.95 9.38 7.40
C VAL A 57 -6.28 8.20 8.33
N PRO A 58 -7.45 8.16 8.99
CA PRO A 58 -7.83 7.01 9.83
C PRO A 58 -7.90 5.69 9.06
N PHE A 59 -8.40 5.70 7.82
CA PHE A 59 -8.44 4.51 6.97
C PHE A 59 -7.03 3.95 6.70
N ASP A 60 -6.11 4.82 6.30
CA ASP A 60 -4.73 4.43 6.00
C ASP A 60 -3.98 3.93 7.25
N GLU A 61 -4.18 4.57 8.41
CA GLU A 61 -3.57 4.16 9.68
C GLU A 61 -4.10 2.78 10.12
N ALA A 62 -5.40 2.54 9.98
CA ALA A 62 -6.00 1.25 10.31
C ALA A 62 -5.48 0.13 9.39
N LEU A 63 -5.36 0.41 8.09
CA LEU A 63 -4.82 -0.52 7.11
C LEU A 63 -3.33 -0.81 7.39
N PHE A 64 -2.52 0.21 7.60
CA PHE A 64 -1.10 0.06 7.94
C PHE A 64 -0.90 -0.75 9.24
N THR A 65 -1.70 -0.47 10.27
CA THR A 65 -1.67 -1.24 11.52
C THR A 65 -1.99 -2.71 11.29
N ALA A 66 -3.00 -3.01 10.48
CA ALA A 66 -3.35 -4.39 10.16
C ALA A 66 -2.23 -5.11 9.38
N LEU A 67 -1.61 -4.43 8.42
CA LEU A 67 -0.53 -5.00 7.61
C LEU A 67 0.76 -5.23 8.41
N THR A 68 1.09 -4.33 9.33
CA THR A 68 2.31 -4.41 10.16
C THR A 68 2.15 -5.31 11.39
N GLY A 69 0.92 -5.49 11.88
CA GLY A 69 0.54 -6.45 12.92
C GLY A 69 0.19 -7.86 12.41
N PRO A 70 0.53 -8.19 11.16
CA PRO A 70 -0.17 -9.09 10.23
C PRO A 70 -1.53 -9.62 10.73
N ASP A 71 -2.45 -8.71 11.07
CA ASP A 71 -3.77 -9.05 11.60
C ASP A 71 -4.68 -9.53 10.45
N VAL A 72 -4.64 -10.83 10.19
CA VAL A 72 -5.41 -11.50 9.12
C VAL A 72 -6.89 -11.15 9.17
N ALA A 73 -7.47 -11.03 10.38
CA ALA A 73 -8.88 -10.71 10.52
C ALA A 73 -9.18 -9.27 10.08
N ARG A 74 -8.34 -8.32 10.50
CA ARG A 74 -8.46 -6.91 10.09
C ARG A 74 -8.21 -6.70 8.60
N ILE A 75 -7.22 -7.37 8.03
CA ILE A 75 -6.93 -7.28 6.59
C ILE A 75 -8.15 -7.73 5.79
N ARG A 76 -8.79 -8.86 6.17
CA ARG A 76 -10.02 -9.35 5.53
C ARG A 76 -11.21 -8.41 5.71
N SER A 77 -11.30 -7.72 6.84
CA SER A 77 -12.40 -6.79 7.13
C SER A 77 -12.18 -5.38 6.57
N THR A 78 -11.15 -5.14 5.75
CA THR A 78 -10.92 -3.84 5.13
C THR A 78 -12.15 -3.39 4.34
N ASP A 79 -12.69 -2.21 4.66
CA ASP A 79 -13.90 -1.68 4.00
C ASP A 79 -13.58 -1.31 2.54
N GLN A 80 -13.95 -2.22 1.63
CA GLN A 80 -13.75 -2.08 0.18
C GLN A 80 -14.51 -0.90 -0.42
N ARG A 81 -15.68 -0.56 0.15
CA ARG A 81 -16.49 0.57 -0.32
C ARG A 81 -15.82 1.87 0.07
N LEU A 82 -15.39 2.00 1.33
CA LEU A 82 -14.65 3.17 1.79
C LEU A 82 -13.32 3.30 1.03
N ALA A 83 -12.60 2.20 0.79
CA ALA A 83 -11.40 2.22 -0.04
C ALA A 83 -11.69 2.79 -1.44
N THR A 84 -12.78 2.36 -2.08
CA THR A 84 -13.21 2.89 -3.38
C THR A 84 -13.54 4.38 -3.32
N GLU A 85 -14.24 4.85 -2.28
CA GLU A 85 -14.55 6.27 -2.07
C GLU A 85 -13.27 7.11 -1.89
N LEU A 86 -12.28 6.56 -1.21
CA LEU A 86 -10.98 7.17 -0.93
C LEU A 86 -9.94 7.00 -2.05
N TRP A 87 -10.32 6.34 -3.14
CA TRP A 87 -9.43 6.00 -4.27
C TRP A 87 -8.23 5.13 -3.88
N ALA A 88 -8.38 4.34 -2.81
CA ALA A 88 -7.44 3.29 -2.42
C ALA A 88 -7.70 1.99 -3.21
N THR A 89 -6.65 1.23 -3.49
CA THR A 89 -6.77 -0.12 -4.09
C THR A 89 -6.43 -1.15 -3.04
N VAL A 90 -7.43 -1.93 -2.61
CA VAL A 90 -7.27 -2.96 -1.57
C VAL A 90 -7.84 -4.32 -1.99
N GLY A 91 -8.03 -4.53 -3.30
CA GLY A 91 -8.64 -5.75 -3.85
C GLY A 91 -7.81 -7.02 -3.64
N SER A 92 -6.50 -6.90 -3.46
CA SER A 92 -5.58 -8.01 -3.18
C SER A 92 -5.48 -8.35 -1.68
N ALA A 93 -6.16 -7.60 -0.80
CA ALA A 93 -6.11 -7.81 0.65
C ALA A 93 -6.56 -9.22 1.08
N PRO A 94 -7.62 -9.84 0.52
CA PRO A 94 -7.98 -11.21 0.86
C PRO A 94 -6.87 -12.23 0.54
N ASP A 95 -6.27 -12.16 -0.65
CA ASP A 95 -5.19 -13.07 -1.06
C ASP A 95 -3.93 -12.93 -0.18
N LEU A 96 -3.63 -11.68 0.23
CA LEU A 96 -2.56 -11.41 1.19
C LEU A 96 -2.89 -12.04 2.55
N ALA A 97 -4.11 -11.86 3.06
CA ALA A 97 -4.52 -12.42 4.34
C ALA A 97 -4.41 -13.95 4.36
N ASP A 98 -4.78 -14.62 3.28
CA ASP A 98 -4.62 -16.07 3.12
C ASP A 98 -3.15 -16.51 3.13
N ALA A 99 -2.27 -15.75 2.47
CA ALA A 99 -0.84 -16.02 2.51
C ALA A 99 -0.27 -15.87 3.93
N LEU A 100 -0.67 -14.82 4.65
CA LEU A 100 -0.21 -14.53 6.01
C LEU A 100 -0.74 -15.52 7.04
N ALA A 101 -1.91 -16.13 6.83
CA ALA A 101 -2.51 -17.09 7.75
C ALA A 101 -1.76 -18.44 7.85
N SER A 102 -0.85 -18.73 6.92
CA SER A 102 -0.20 -20.04 6.81
C SER A 102 0.85 -20.34 7.88
N LYS A 103 1.51 -19.32 8.43
CA LYS A 103 2.61 -19.43 9.40
C LYS A 103 2.88 -18.07 10.07
N PRO A 104 3.61 -17.99 11.19
CA PRO A 104 4.11 -16.71 11.68
C PRO A 104 5.11 -16.08 10.70
N TRP A 105 5.12 -14.74 10.66
CA TRP A 105 6.01 -13.94 9.83
C TRP A 105 6.69 -12.86 10.67
N GLN A 106 7.97 -12.64 10.43
CA GLN A 106 8.69 -11.44 10.83
C GLN A 106 8.35 -10.33 9.85
N VAL A 107 8.01 -9.15 10.38
CA VAL A 107 7.53 -8.03 9.57
C VAL A 107 8.47 -6.84 9.68
N SER A 108 8.82 -6.26 8.55
CA SER A 108 9.59 -5.02 8.46
C SER A 108 8.92 -4.05 7.50
N VAL A 109 9.05 -2.76 7.80
CA VAL A 109 8.57 -1.67 6.95
C VAL A 109 9.79 -1.04 6.30
N ASP A 110 9.95 -1.28 5.01
CA ASP A 110 11.09 -0.78 4.23
C ASP A 110 10.79 0.63 3.66
N TYR A 111 9.52 1.03 3.60
CA TYR A 111 9.08 2.40 3.26
C TYR A 111 7.70 2.72 3.87
N HIS A 112 7.52 3.95 4.34
CA HIS A 112 6.22 4.49 4.78
C HIS A 112 6.22 6.01 4.68
N ASP A 113 5.50 6.57 3.71
CA ASP A 113 5.31 8.02 3.58
C ASP A 113 4.13 8.35 2.65
N ALA A 114 3.76 9.63 2.56
CA ALA A 114 2.75 10.16 1.66
C ALA A 114 3.16 11.48 0.97
N PRO A 115 4.30 11.52 0.24
CA PRO A 115 4.90 12.76 -0.26
C PRO A 115 4.02 13.53 -1.27
N THR A 116 3.13 12.82 -1.97
CA THR A 116 2.15 13.39 -2.91
C THR A 116 0.73 13.39 -2.37
N GLY A 117 0.56 13.23 -1.05
CA GLY A 117 -0.75 13.10 -0.41
C GLY A 117 -1.45 11.77 -0.67
N VAL A 118 -0.74 10.78 -1.22
CA VAL A 118 -1.17 9.37 -1.34
C VAL A 118 -0.31 8.55 -0.38
N ALA A 119 -0.90 7.75 0.50
CA ALA A 119 -0.12 6.90 1.40
C ALA A 119 0.46 5.68 0.65
N TRP A 120 1.75 5.47 0.85
CA TRP A 120 2.52 4.36 0.27
C TRP A 120 3.29 3.63 1.37
N TRP A 121 3.32 2.30 1.25
CA TRP A 121 4.08 1.42 2.13
C TRP A 121 4.80 0.36 1.33
N VAL A 122 6.00 -0.01 1.77
CA VAL A 122 6.66 -1.26 1.37
C VAL A 122 6.85 -2.07 2.63
N ILE A 123 6.13 -3.20 2.71
CA ILE A 123 6.13 -4.08 3.87
C ILE A 123 6.63 -5.44 3.42
N ARG A 124 7.57 -5.97 4.20
CA ARG A 124 8.21 -7.25 3.94
C ARG A 124 7.87 -8.23 5.04
N TYR A 125 7.48 -9.44 4.62
CA TYR A 125 7.18 -10.57 5.48
C TYR A 125 8.22 -11.66 5.23
N ALA A 126 9.01 -11.99 6.24
CA ALA A 126 10.02 -13.06 6.19
C ALA A 126 9.66 -14.15 7.20
N SER A 127 9.88 -15.41 6.87
CA SER A 127 9.68 -16.52 7.82
C SER A 127 10.97 -16.95 8.47
#